data_AF-A0A968PCH7-F1
#
_entry.id   AF-A0A968PCH7-F1
#
_cell.length_a   1.000
_cell.length_b   1.000
_cell.length_c   1.000
_cell.angle_alpha   90.00
_cell.angle_beta   90.00
_cell.angle_gamma   90.00
#
_symmetry.space_group_name_H-M   'P 1'
#
loop_
_entity.id
_entity.type
_entity.pdbx_description
1 polymer ?
#
loop_
_entity_poly.entity_id
_entity_poly.type
_entity_poly.pdbx_seq_one_letter_code
_entity_poly.pdbx_strand_id
1 'polypeptide(L)'
;MQIKTRHHGEARRVGSRRAFTLVEVLVVVIIIGIAAAVVVPAMIRPGSLHVQAATRIVIADLLYAQNDAIAQQKPRRAVFDTANNRYRLTDAAGNTLAANWKGSGGSNYVVDFKNDSRFQGVTLTTAQFGSDDFVEFERAWVARKWRHGGTYCSGA
;
A
#
# COMPACT_ATOMS: atom_id res chain seq x y z
N MET A 1 -34.39 42.15 -82.99
CA MET A 1 -33.58 41.05 -82.40
C MET A 1 -32.86 41.62 -81.18
N GLN A 2 -33.33 41.33 -79.96
CA GLN A 2 -32.73 41.81 -78.72
C GLN A 2 -32.50 40.62 -77.79
N ILE A 3 -31.24 40.40 -77.43
CA ILE A 3 -30.77 39.24 -76.68
C ILE A 3 -31.02 39.51 -75.20
N LYS A 4 -31.86 38.69 -74.58
CA LYS A 4 -32.16 38.75 -73.15
C LYS A 4 -31.26 37.76 -72.41
N THR A 5 -30.10 38.23 -71.95
CA THR A 5 -29.21 37.46 -71.05
C THR A 5 -29.83 37.42 -69.65
N ARG A 6 -30.34 36.24 -69.25
CA ARG A 6 -30.74 35.98 -67.87
C ARG A 6 -29.51 35.59 -67.07
N HIS A 7 -29.06 36.46 -66.17
CA HIS A 7 -28.11 36.10 -65.13
C HIS A 7 -28.88 35.40 -63.99
N HIS A 8 -28.71 34.08 -63.89
CA HIS A 8 -29.16 33.31 -62.74
C HIS A 8 -28.18 33.52 -61.58
N GLY A 9 -28.56 34.34 -60.60
CA GLY A 9 -27.86 34.42 -59.32
C GLY A 9 -28.22 33.20 -58.47
N GLU A 10 -27.29 32.26 -58.33
CA GLU A 10 -27.40 31.19 -57.33
C GLU A 10 -27.21 31.77 -55.93
N ALA A 11 -28.29 31.83 -55.15
CA ALA A 11 -28.26 32.20 -53.75
C ALA A 11 -27.53 31.10 -52.95
N ARG A 12 -26.24 31.32 -52.68
CA ARG A 12 -25.42 30.47 -51.83
C ARG A 12 -25.97 30.47 -50.40
N ARG A 13 -26.73 29.43 -50.02
CA ARG A 13 -27.16 29.19 -48.64
C ARG A 13 -25.93 28.94 -47.78
N VAL A 14 -25.48 29.98 -47.06
CA VAL A 14 -24.53 29.81 -45.97
C VAL A 14 -25.28 29.11 -44.84
N GLY A 15 -25.01 27.82 -44.64
CA GLY A 15 -25.53 27.08 -43.50
C GLY A 15 -25.09 27.77 -42.22
N SER A 16 -26.06 28.20 -41.40
CA SER A 16 -25.80 28.80 -40.10
C SER A 16 -25.04 27.79 -39.25
N ARG A 17 -23.74 28.03 -39.02
CA ARG A 17 -22.98 27.28 -38.03
C ARG A 17 -23.54 27.68 -36.67
N ARG A 18 -24.16 26.72 -35.98
CA ARG A 18 -24.69 26.93 -34.63
C ARG A 18 -23.52 27.28 -33.71
N ALA A 19 -23.53 28.49 -33.17
CA ALA A 19 -22.64 28.89 -32.10
C ALA A 19 -23.16 28.30 -30.78
N PHE A 20 -22.25 27.90 -29.89
CA PHE A 20 -22.59 27.40 -28.56
C PHE A 20 -23.28 28.50 -27.74
N THR A 21 -24.34 28.14 -27.04
CA THR A 21 -25.04 29.07 -26.13
C THR A 21 -24.34 29.11 -24.77
N LEU A 22 -24.51 30.20 -24.02
CA LEU A 22 -24.00 30.28 -22.63
C LEU A 22 -24.58 29.18 -21.74
N VAL A 23 -25.86 28.84 -21.96
CA VAL A 23 -26.54 27.76 -21.23
C VAL A 23 -25.91 26.40 -21.52
N GLU A 24 -25.54 26.14 -22.76
CA GLU A 24 -24.90 24.89 -23.16
C GLU A 24 -23.53 24.72 -22.49
N VAL A 25 -22.72 25.79 -22.46
CA VAL A 25 -21.43 25.78 -21.75
C VAL A 25 -21.63 25.57 -20.24
N LEU A 26 -22.64 26.23 -19.65
CA LEU A 26 -22.97 26.06 -18.23
C LEU A 26 -23.30 24.60 -17.89
N VAL A 27 -24.17 23.96 -18.69
CA VAL A 27 -24.56 22.56 -18.50
C VAL A 27 -23.35 21.63 -18.67
N VAL A 28 -22.50 21.87 -19.66
CA VAL A 28 -21.28 21.05 -19.88
C VAL A 28 -20.33 21.14 -18.70
N VAL A 29 -20.07 22.33 -18.15
CA VAL A 29 -19.19 22.49 -16.98
C VAL A 29 -19.78 21.82 -15.75
N ILE A 30 -21.10 21.86 -15.55
CA ILE A 30 -21.78 21.13 -14.47
C ILE A 30 -21.58 19.62 -14.64
N ILE A 31 -21.79 19.09 -15.85
CA ILE A 31 -21.60 17.66 -16.13
C ILE A 31 -20.15 17.23 -15.88
N ILE A 32 -19.18 18.02 -16.35
CA ILE A 32 -17.75 17.75 -16.12
C ILE A 32 -17.41 17.83 -14.63
N GLY A 33 -17.97 18.79 -13.88
CA GLY A 33 -17.77 18.91 -12.44
C GLY A 33 -18.26 17.70 -11.66
N ILE A 34 -19.46 17.22 -11.97
CA ILE A 34 -20.03 16.01 -11.35
C ILE A 34 -19.22 14.77 -11.75
N ALA A 35 -18.84 14.64 -13.03
CA ALA A 35 -18.02 13.53 -13.50
C ALA A 35 -16.64 13.51 -12.82
N ALA A 36 -15.99 14.66 -12.69
CA ALA A 36 -14.69 14.79 -12.03
C ALA A 36 -14.77 14.40 -10.54
N ALA A 37 -15.85 14.76 -9.84
CA ALA A 37 -16.05 14.41 -8.43
C ALA A 37 -16.09 12.89 -8.18
N VAL A 38 -16.54 12.10 -9.16
CA VAL A 38 -16.57 10.63 -9.07
C VAL A 38 -15.28 9.99 -9.57
N VAL A 39 -14.72 10.51 -10.66
CA VAL A 39 -13.52 9.92 -11.31
C VAL A 39 -12.25 10.17 -10.51
N VAL A 40 -12.07 11.36 -9.94
CA VAL A 40 -10.82 11.73 -9.25
C VAL A 40 -10.53 10.82 -8.04
N PRO A 41 -11.48 10.57 -7.10
CA PRO A 41 -11.23 9.63 -6.01
C PRO A 41 -10.91 8.21 -6.48
N ALA A 42 -11.49 7.76 -7.60
CA ALA A 42 -11.25 6.44 -8.16
C ALA A 42 -9.87 6.29 -8.83
N MET A 43 -9.26 7.39 -9.30
CA MET A 43 -7.92 7.39 -9.89
C MET A 43 -6.81 7.40 -8.84
N ILE A 44 -7.07 7.91 -7.64
CA ILE A 44 -6.12 7.83 -6.51
C ILE A 44 -6.11 6.38 -6.02
N ARG A 45 -5.17 5.57 -6.52
CA ARG A 45 -4.94 4.21 -6.01
C ARG A 45 -4.00 4.27 -4.81
N PRO A 46 -4.48 4.14 -3.56
CA PRO A 46 -3.66 4.23 -2.36
C PRO A 46 -2.52 3.19 -2.27
N GLY A 47 -2.59 2.10 -3.04
CA GLY A 47 -1.74 0.91 -2.86
C GLY A 47 -0.24 1.18 -2.77
N SER A 48 0.35 2.02 -3.65
CA SER A 48 1.81 2.23 -3.66
C SER A 48 2.33 2.97 -2.42
N LEU A 49 1.59 3.97 -1.94
CA LEU A 49 1.96 4.73 -0.74
C LEU A 49 1.85 3.87 0.53
N HIS A 50 0.80 3.06 0.63
CA HIS A 50 0.57 2.20 1.79
C HIS A 50 1.60 1.07 1.83
N VAL A 51 1.96 0.49 0.68
CA VAL A 51 3.03 -0.51 0.60
C VAL A 51 4.38 0.08 1.00
N GLN A 52 4.71 1.29 0.54
CA GLN A 52 5.96 1.93 0.94
C GLN A 52 6.01 2.23 2.45
N ALA A 53 4.91 2.69 3.03
CA ALA A 53 4.79 2.92 4.47
C ALA A 53 4.92 1.61 5.27
N ALA A 54 4.23 0.55 4.84
CA ALA A 54 4.32 -0.77 5.44
C ALA A 54 5.75 -1.31 5.42
N THR A 55 6.45 -1.22 4.28
CA THR A 55 7.84 -1.65 4.16
C THR A 55 8.76 -0.90 5.13
N ARG A 56 8.61 0.41 5.26
CA ARG A 56 9.42 1.21 6.20
C ARG A 56 9.22 0.78 7.65
N ILE A 57 7.98 0.46 8.02
CA ILE A 57 7.65 -0.01 9.36
C ILE A 57 8.23 -1.40 9.60
N VAL A 58 8.10 -2.33 8.65
CA VAL A 58 8.73 -3.66 8.76
C VAL A 58 10.25 -3.53 8.96
N ILE A 59 10.93 -2.68 8.19
CA ILE A 59 12.37 -2.45 8.35
C ILE A 59 12.68 -1.88 9.74
N ALA A 60 11.93 -0.88 10.20
CA ALA A 60 12.13 -0.29 11.53
C ALA A 60 11.95 -1.34 12.64
N ASP A 61 10.96 -2.21 12.51
CA ASP A 61 10.64 -3.23 13.51
C ASP A 61 11.67 -4.36 13.52
N LEU A 62 12.23 -4.72 12.35
CA LEU A 62 13.37 -5.64 12.26
C LEU A 62 14.64 -5.07 12.90
N LEU A 63 14.95 -3.79 12.65
CA LEU A 63 16.08 -3.10 13.29
C LEU A 63 15.87 -3.00 14.80
N TYR A 64 14.65 -2.72 15.24
CA TYR A 64 14.30 -2.74 16.66
C TYR A 64 14.52 -4.12 17.27
N ALA A 65 14.03 -5.19 16.63
CA ALA A 65 14.21 -6.57 17.10
C ALA A 65 15.70 -6.95 17.18
N GLN A 66 16.50 -6.52 16.20
CA GLN A 66 17.95 -6.73 16.20
C GLN A 66 18.63 -6.00 17.36
N ASN A 67 18.33 -4.70 17.54
CA ASN A 67 18.90 -3.90 18.63
C ASN A 67 18.49 -4.45 20.00
N ASP A 68 17.23 -4.87 20.15
CA ASP A 68 16.74 -5.48 21.39
C ASP A 68 17.41 -6.83 21.67
N ALA A 69 17.66 -7.64 20.63
CA ALA A 69 18.35 -8.92 20.77
C ALA A 69 19.80 -8.75 21.27
N ILE A 70 20.49 -7.72 20.76
CA ILE A 70 21.85 -7.35 21.18
C ILE A 70 21.83 -6.79 22.59
N ALA A 71 20.95 -5.82 22.88
CA ALA A 71 20.91 -5.11 24.16
C ALA A 71 20.51 -6.04 25.32
N GLN A 72 19.50 -6.88 25.13
CA GLN A 72 19.06 -7.83 26.17
C GLN A 72 19.87 -9.13 26.15
N GLN A 73 20.75 -9.31 25.16
CA GLN A 73 21.42 -10.57 24.88
C GLN A 73 20.40 -11.73 24.90
N LYS A 74 19.28 -11.60 24.19
CA LYS A 74 18.24 -12.65 24.09
C LYS A 74 17.81 -12.78 22.64
N PRO A 75 17.67 -13.99 22.08
CA PRO A 75 17.23 -14.16 20.71
C PRO A 75 15.83 -13.60 20.50
N ARG A 76 15.65 -12.84 19.41
CA ARG A 76 14.37 -12.27 18.99
C ARG A 76 14.00 -12.77 17.60
N ARG A 77 12.71 -13.01 17.36
CA ARG A 77 12.19 -13.45 16.06
C ARG A 77 11.17 -12.44 15.53
N ALA A 78 11.18 -12.23 14.23
CA ALA A 78 10.08 -11.62 13.50
C ALA A 78 9.36 -12.73 12.74
N VAL A 79 8.14 -13.08 13.17
CA VAL A 79 7.34 -14.19 12.63
C VAL A 79 6.23 -13.62 11.74
N PHE A 80 6.21 -14.04 10.48
CA PHE A 80 5.27 -13.54 9.47
C PHE A 80 4.13 -14.53 9.24
N ASP A 81 2.91 -14.11 9.52
CA ASP A 81 1.68 -14.89 9.35
C ASP A 81 0.96 -14.34 8.11
N THR A 82 1.29 -14.91 6.94
CA THR A 82 0.71 -14.49 5.65
C THR A 82 -0.78 -14.78 5.56
N ALA A 83 -1.25 -15.86 6.19
CA ALA A 83 -2.66 -16.25 6.21
C ALA A 83 -3.54 -15.20 6.91
N ASN A 84 -3.04 -14.60 8.00
CA ASN A 84 -3.72 -13.52 8.70
C ASN A 84 -3.23 -12.12 8.32
N ASN A 85 -2.31 -12.02 7.35
CA ASN A 85 -1.72 -10.77 6.87
C ASN A 85 -1.15 -9.90 8.01
N ARG A 86 -0.33 -10.50 8.86
CA ARG A 86 0.26 -9.85 10.04
C ARG A 86 1.64 -10.38 10.34
N TYR A 87 2.38 -9.70 11.20
CA TYR A 87 3.61 -10.25 11.78
C TYR A 87 3.72 -9.88 13.27
N ARG A 88 4.58 -10.62 13.97
CA ARG A 88 4.78 -10.50 15.42
C ARG A 88 6.26 -10.55 15.75
N LEU A 89 6.68 -9.76 16.74
CA LEU A 89 8.01 -9.95 17.33
C LEU A 89 7.90 -10.88 18.53
N THR A 90 8.68 -11.94 18.56
CA THR A 90 8.66 -12.95 19.63
C THR A 90 10.04 -13.19 20.24
N ASP A 91 10.07 -13.83 21.40
CA ASP A 91 11.27 -14.51 21.90
C ASP A 91 11.49 -15.85 21.17
N ALA A 92 12.56 -16.57 21.51
CA ALA A 92 12.84 -17.89 20.96
C ALA A 92 11.86 -19.00 21.39
N ALA A 93 11.06 -18.78 22.43
CA ALA A 93 10.00 -19.68 22.86
C ALA A 93 8.68 -19.42 22.13
N GLY A 94 8.60 -18.35 21.32
CA GLY A 94 7.40 -17.96 20.58
C GLY A 94 6.46 -17.02 21.34
N ASN A 95 6.85 -16.55 22.53
CA ASN A 95 6.06 -15.56 23.26
C ASN A 95 6.22 -14.19 22.60
N THR A 96 5.11 -13.51 22.33
CA THR A 96 5.18 -12.18 21.71
C THR A 96 5.74 -11.15 22.69
N LEU A 97 6.64 -10.30 22.21
CA LEU A 97 7.26 -9.25 23.00
C LEU A 97 6.21 -8.20 23.39
N ALA A 98 6.36 -7.62 24.58
CA ALA A 98 5.51 -6.51 25.00
C ALA A 98 5.87 -5.24 24.22
N ALA A 99 4.89 -4.63 23.57
CA ALA A 99 5.01 -3.31 22.96
C ALA A 99 4.73 -2.24 24.04
N ASN A 100 5.72 -1.99 24.90
CA ASN A 100 5.59 -1.05 26.03
C ASN A 100 5.19 0.38 25.58
N TRP A 101 5.49 0.75 24.33
CA TRP A 101 5.10 2.03 23.73
C TRP A 101 3.60 2.14 23.38
N LYS A 102 2.87 1.01 23.33
CA LYS A 102 1.47 0.92 22.92
C LYS A 102 0.48 1.06 24.10
N GLY A 103 0.97 1.52 25.26
CA GLY A 103 0.19 1.79 26.46
C GLY A 103 0.25 0.67 27.51
N SER A 104 -0.11 1.02 28.75
CA SER A 104 0.15 0.23 29.96
C SER A 104 -0.63 -1.10 30.10
N GLY A 105 -1.29 -1.57 29.04
CA GLY A 105 -2.03 -2.84 29.02
C GLY A 105 -1.25 -4.03 28.43
N GLY A 106 0.07 -3.90 28.20
CA GLY A 106 0.87 -5.00 27.67
C GLY A 106 0.42 -5.46 26.28
N SER A 107 0.13 -4.51 25.38
CA SER A 107 -0.17 -4.89 24.00
C SER A 107 1.02 -5.64 23.41
N ASN A 108 0.77 -6.84 22.93
CA ASN A 108 1.76 -7.63 22.23
C ASN A 108 2.23 -6.88 20.97
N TYR A 109 3.51 -7.02 20.64
CA TYR A 109 4.12 -6.45 19.45
C TYR A 109 3.62 -7.21 18.20
N VAL A 110 2.44 -6.79 17.74
CA VAL A 110 1.72 -7.33 16.58
C VAL A 110 1.39 -6.19 15.64
N VAL A 111 1.79 -6.34 14.38
CA VAL A 111 1.41 -5.44 13.29
C VAL A 111 0.48 -6.21 12.36
N ASP A 112 -0.73 -5.69 12.21
CA ASP A 112 -1.82 -6.33 11.47
C ASP A 112 -2.15 -5.48 10.24
N PHE A 113 -1.76 -5.96 9.06
CA PHE A 113 -2.02 -5.24 7.81
C PHE A 113 -3.46 -5.38 7.33
N LYS A 114 -4.22 -6.35 7.86
CA LYS A 114 -5.61 -6.61 7.48
C LYS A 114 -6.57 -5.65 8.17
N ASN A 115 -6.37 -5.42 9.46
CA ASN A 115 -7.32 -4.68 10.30
C ASN A 115 -6.91 -3.23 10.56
N ASP A 116 -5.67 -2.85 10.23
CA ASP A 116 -5.17 -1.49 10.42
C ASP A 116 -5.43 -0.63 9.17
N SER A 117 -6.22 0.43 9.34
CA SER A 117 -6.58 1.35 8.26
C SER A 117 -5.38 2.06 7.63
N ARG A 118 -4.23 2.12 8.33
CA ARG A 118 -2.97 2.69 7.80
C ARG A 118 -2.32 1.84 6.72
N PHE A 119 -2.72 0.58 6.58
CA PHE A 119 -2.13 -0.39 5.66
C PHE A 119 -3.13 -0.96 4.65
N GLN A 120 -4.20 -0.21 4.37
CA GLN A 120 -5.19 -0.64 3.37
C GLN A 120 -4.55 -0.97 2.02
N GLY A 121 -4.86 -2.16 1.51
CA GLY A 121 -4.33 -2.67 0.24
C GLY A 121 -2.92 -3.29 0.32
N VAL A 122 -2.34 -3.42 1.52
CA VAL A 122 -1.08 -4.15 1.74
C VAL A 122 -1.38 -5.61 2.06
N THR A 123 -0.75 -6.53 1.32
CA THR A 123 -0.90 -7.97 1.53
C THR A 123 0.47 -8.64 1.59
N LEU A 124 0.70 -9.48 2.59
CA LEU A 124 1.83 -10.40 2.65
C LEU A 124 1.53 -11.61 1.75
N THR A 125 2.18 -11.68 0.59
CA THR A 125 2.00 -12.80 -0.34
C THR A 125 2.77 -14.04 0.12
N THR A 126 4.03 -13.84 0.49
CA THR A 126 4.96 -14.92 0.86
C THR A 126 5.98 -14.40 1.85
N ALA A 127 6.29 -15.20 2.86
CA ALA A 127 7.40 -14.98 3.78
C ALA A 127 8.15 -16.30 3.92
N GLN A 128 9.29 -16.42 3.24
CA GLN A 128 10.07 -17.65 3.22
C GLN A 128 11.52 -17.32 3.53
N PHE A 129 11.94 -17.67 4.74
CA PHE A 129 13.30 -17.50 5.24
C PHE A 129 13.89 -18.90 5.45
N GLY A 130 14.36 -19.51 4.35
CA GLY A 130 14.72 -20.93 4.34
C GLY A 130 13.48 -21.83 4.40
N SER A 131 13.34 -22.59 5.49
CA SER A 131 12.19 -23.46 5.76
C SER A 131 11.12 -22.84 6.66
N ASP A 132 11.35 -21.61 7.14
CA ASP A 132 10.51 -20.97 8.15
C ASP A 132 9.87 -19.68 7.63
N ASP A 133 8.85 -19.24 8.36
CA ASP A 133 8.15 -17.98 8.18
C ASP A 133 8.71 -16.85 9.07
N PHE A 134 9.89 -17.06 9.68
CA PHE A 134 10.49 -16.10 10.60
C PHE A 134 11.97 -15.79 10.33
N VAL A 135 12.38 -14.60 10.74
CA VAL A 135 13.79 -14.18 10.84
C VAL A 135 14.19 -14.14 12.31
N GLU A 136 15.29 -14.79 12.67
CA GLU A 136 15.84 -14.77 14.04
C GLU A 136 17.11 -13.90 14.12
N PHE A 137 17.15 -13.04 15.14
CA PHE A 137 18.29 -12.21 15.49
C PHE A 137 18.94 -12.74 16.77
N GLU A 138 20.23 -13.02 16.70
CA GLU A 138 21.05 -13.49 17.82
C GLU A 138 21.78 -12.34 18.54
N ARG A 139 22.49 -12.69 19.62
CA ARG A 139 23.23 -11.78 20.51
C ARG A 139 24.44 -11.09 19.83
N ALA A 140 24.82 -11.52 18.63
CA ALA A 140 25.95 -11.01 17.86
C ALA A 140 25.46 -10.58 16.47
N TRP A 141 26.15 -9.62 15.84
CA TRP A 141 25.81 -8.96 14.56
C TRP A 141 25.62 -9.87 13.33
N VAL A 142 25.57 -11.20 13.50
CA VAL A 142 25.29 -12.14 12.43
C VAL A 142 23.85 -12.63 12.54
N ALA A 143 22.98 -12.17 11.63
CA ALA A 143 21.71 -12.83 11.38
C ALA A 143 21.98 -14.23 10.80
N ARG A 144 21.88 -15.28 11.63
CA ARG A 144 22.11 -16.67 11.22
C ARG A 144 20.81 -17.38 10.91
N LYS A 145 20.27 -17.22 9.70
CA LYS A 145 19.50 -18.32 9.12
C LYS A 145 19.49 -18.35 7.58
N TRP A 146 20.68 -18.56 7.03
CA TRP A 146 20.88 -19.16 5.69
C TRP A 146 21.68 -20.45 5.81
N ARG A 147 21.31 -21.36 6.73
CA ARG A 147 21.95 -22.68 6.85
C ARG A 147 20.89 -23.77 6.96
N HIS A 148 20.92 -24.69 6.00
CA HIS A 148 20.10 -25.90 5.99
C HIS A 148 20.39 -26.76 7.23
N GLY A 149 19.31 -27.24 7.87
CA GLY A 149 19.30 -28.42 8.76
C GLY A 149 19.96 -28.26 10.12
N GLY A 150 19.16 -28.40 11.19
CA GLY A 150 19.68 -28.68 12.53
C GLY A 150 18.82 -28.12 13.64
N THR A 151 17.96 -28.97 14.19
CA THR A 151 17.30 -28.83 15.50
C THR A 151 18.37 -28.58 16.58
N TYR A 152 18.23 -27.53 17.39
CA TYR A 152 18.91 -27.47 18.68
C TYR A 152 17.98 -26.87 19.73
N CYS A 153 17.39 -27.76 20.53
CA CYS A 153 17.17 -27.47 21.94
C CYS A 153 18.56 -27.38 22.60
N SER A 154 18.81 -26.31 23.34
CA SER A 154 19.79 -26.35 24.42
C SER A 154 19.33 -25.34 25.48
N GLY A 155 18.52 -25.86 26.40
CA GLY A 155 18.36 -25.27 27.72
C GLY A 155 19.57 -25.63 28.58
N ALA A 156 19.83 -24.76 29.55
CA ALA A 156 20.82 -24.94 30.61
C ALA A 156 20.54 -26.20 31.46
#